data_AF-A0A6S7JH95-F1
#
_entry.id   AF-A0A6S7JH95-F1
#
_cell.length_a   1.000
_cell.length_b   1.000
_cell.length_c   1.000
_cell.angle_alpha   90.00
_cell.angle_beta   90.00
_cell.angle_gamma   90.00
#
_symmetry.space_group_name_H-M   'P 1'
#
loop_
_entity.id
_entity.type
_entity.pdbx_description
1 polymer ?
#
loop_
_entity_poly.entity_id
_entity_poly.type
_entity_poly.pdbx_seq_one_letter_code
_entity_poly.pdbx_strand_id
1 'polypeptide(L)'
;MTSSESLIVKSGVVEVNISDHFLVSCELNLKKPKLKPTYINARSFKDYDRNQFVMDLAQIPWHEYFSIDDVNEKLSSFNGHFLSILEKHAPVKRMKIRYRRCPFMSREIKELMKNRDKLHKLARRTKMTTDWENYRVCKQAVKKALRECERKNVQNEIHKNLNRSSMWKVIRNYLSRKESTELKYSRNITELVEEFNSFSRQWELKHQSLLLHF
;
A
#
# COMPACT_ATOMS: atom_id res chain seq x y z
N MET A 1 18.87 -9.06 -16.27
CA MET A 1 18.50 -8.70 -17.66
C MET A 1 17.68 -9.85 -18.23
N THR A 2 16.64 -9.60 -19.03
CA THR A 2 15.84 -10.69 -19.63
C THR A 2 16.62 -11.32 -20.79
N SER A 3 16.54 -12.64 -20.94
CA SER A 3 17.21 -13.39 -22.01
C SER A 3 16.52 -13.26 -23.38
N SER A 4 15.39 -12.54 -23.46
CA SER A 4 14.63 -12.35 -24.70
C SER A 4 14.63 -10.88 -25.11
N GLU A 5 15.52 -10.54 -26.06
CA GLU A 5 15.67 -9.18 -26.60
C GLU A 5 14.40 -8.67 -27.30
N SER A 6 13.62 -9.56 -27.90
CA SER A 6 12.34 -9.23 -28.57
C SER A 6 11.28 -8.63 -27.64
N LEU A 7 11.44 -8.76 -26.32
CA LEU A 7 10.54 -8.17 -25.34
C LEU A 7 10.91 -6.72 -25.01
N ILE A 8 12.10 -6.24 -25.39
CA ILE A 8 12.57 -4.89 -25.09
C ILE A 8 12.09 -3.94 -26.19
N VAL A 9 11.21 -3.01 -25.83
CA VAL A 9 10.70 -1.97 -26.74
C VAL A 9 11.65 -0.78 -26.78
N LYS A 10 12.18 -0.42 -25.60
CA LYS A 10 13.05 0.74 -25.43
C LYS A 10 13.95 0.54 -24.22
N SER A 11 15.14 1.10 -24.26
CA SER A 11 16.02 1.21 -23.09
C SER A 11 16.55 2.64 -22.99
N GLY A 12 16.97 3.04 -21.80
CA GLY A 12 17.52 4.37 -21.57
C GLY A 12 17.80 4.68 -20.11
N VAL A 13 18.47 5.79 -19.89
CA VAL A 13 18.81 6.29 -18.55
C VAL A 13 17.79 7.34 -18.14
N VAL A 14 17.07 7.07 -17.06
CA VAL A 14 16.18 8.03 -16.41
C VAL A 14 16.94 8.71 -15.28
N GLU A 15 17.08 10.01 -15.42
CA GLU A 15 17.73 10.87 -14.45
C GLU A 15 16.85 11.07 -13.22
N VAL A 16 16.90 10.12 -12.29
CA VAL A 16 16.27 10.19 -10.97
C VAL A 16 17.32 10.38 -9.87
N ASN A 17 16.93 11.05 -8.79
CA ASN A 17 17.86 11.48 -7.73
C ASN A 17 17.50 10.84 -6.39
N ILE A 18 17.25 9.53 -6.44
CA ILE A 18 16.99 8.68 -5.27
C ILE A 18 18.26 8.00 -4.76
N SER A 19 19.31 7.90 -5.58
CA SER A 19 20.65 7.38 -5.28
C SER A 19 21.70 8.18 -6.05
N ASP A 20 22.98 7.90 -5.77
CA ASP A 20 24.17 8.30 -6.52
C ASP A 20 24.21 7.82 -7.99
N HIS A 21 23.40 6.83 -8.36
CA HIS A 21 23.28 6.34 -9.73
C HIS A 21 21.96 6.78 -10.39
N PHE A 22 22.01 7.04 -11.70
CA PHE A 22 20.79 7.22 -12.49
C PHE A 22 20.07 5.89 -12.68
N LEU A 23 18.75 5.96 -12.81
CA LEU A 23 17.93 4.78 -13.03
C LEU A 23 18.10 4.33 -14.47
N VAL A 24 18.83 3.24 -14.69
CA VAL A 24 18.77 2.52 -15.95
C VAL A 24 17.38 1.90 -16.07
N SER A 25 16.69 2.18 -17.17
CA SER A 25 15.33 1.73 -17.43
C SER A 25 15.26 0.94 -18.73
N CYS A 26 14.37 -0.03 -18.76
CA CYS A 26 13.93 -0.69 -19.99
C CYS A 26 12.39 -0.75 -19.99
N GLU A 27 11.81 -0.47 -21.15
CA GLU A 27 10.41 -0.67 -21.43
C GLU A 27 10.26 -2.04 -22.07
N LEU A 28 9.49 -2.91 -21.41
CA LEU A 28 9.27 -4.27 -21.86
C LEU A 28 7.83 -4.42 -22.35
N ASN A 29 7.64 -5.04 -23.51
CA ASN A 29 6.32 -5.41 -24.03
C ASN A 29 5.82 -6.68 -23.31
N LEU A 30 5.36 -6.50 -22.08
CA LEU A 30 4.86 -7.58 -21.24
C LEU A 30 3.38 -7.38 -20.94
N LYS A 31 2.59 -8.46 -21.07
CA LYS A 31 1.24 -8.51 -20.51
C LYS A 31 1.34 -8.65 -18.99
N LYS A 32 1.44 -7.53 -18.26
CA LYS A 32 1.43 -7.55 -16.80
C LYS A 32 0.07 -8.07 -16.29
N PRO A 33 0.03 -9.17 -15.52
CA PRO A 33 -1.22 -9.60 -14.90
C PRO A 33 -1.70 -8.50 -13.96
N LYS A 34 -2.95 -8.06 -14.12
CA LYS A 34 -3.56 -7.09 -13.21
C LYS A 34 -3.65 -7.74 -11.82
N LEU A 35 -3.14 -7.06 -10.79
CA LEU A 35 -3.33 -7.50 -9.42
C LEU A 35 -4.84 -7.62 -9.16
N LYS A 36 -5.29 -8.82 -8.81
CA LYS A 36 -6.69 -9.04 -8.46
C LYS A 36 -6.99 -8.18 -7.21
N PRO A 37 -8.07 -7.39 -7.21
CA PRO A 37 -8.41 -6.61 -6.03
C PRO A 37 -8.67 -7.52 -4.83
N THR A 38 -8.18 -7.11 -3.66
CA THR A 38 -8.50 -7.79 -2.41
C THR A 38 -9.88 -7.35 -1.93
N TYR A 39 -10.71 -8.32 -1.57
CA TYR A 39 -12.03 -8.09 -0.98
C TYR A 39 -12.07 -8.68 0.42
N ILE A 40 -12.86 -8.07 1.29
CA ILE A 40 -13.21 -8.59 2.62
C ILE A 40 -14.73 -8.64 2.75
N ASN A 41 -15.24 -9.62 3.50
CA ASN A 41 -16.64 -9.66 3.88
C ASN A 41 -16.75 -9.09 5.30
N ALA A 42 -17.55 -8.05 5.48
CA ALA A 42 -17.76 -7.42 6.77
C ALA A 42 -19.20 -6.92 6.88
N ARG A 43 -19.74 -6.88 8.11
CA ARG A 43 -21.05 -6.26 8.34
C ARG A 43 -20.98 -4.75 8.12
N SER A 44 -21.92 -4.24 7.33
CA SER A 44 -22.00 -2.83 6.99
C SER A 44 -22.90 -2.12 7.99
N PHE A 45 -22.33 -1.24 8.81
CA PHE A 45 -23.06 -0.40 9.76
C PHE A 45 -23.38 1.00 9.20
N LYS A 46 -23.35 1.16 7.87
CA LYS A 46 -23.51 2.47 7.23
C LYS A 46 -24.87 3.10 7.54
N ASP A 47 -25.91 2.28 7.51
CA ASP A 47 -27.30 2.68 7.68
C ASP A 47 -27.90 2.04 8.96
N TYR A 48 -27.02 1.69 9.92
CA TYR A 48 -27.43 1.04 11.17
C TYR A 48 -28.09 2.05 12.11
N ASP A 49 -29.36 1.79 12.44
CA ASP A 49 -30.09 2.52 13.47
C ASP A 49 -30.24 1.64 14.72
N ARG A 50 -29.63 2.10 15.82
CA ARG A 50 -29.69 1.38 17.11
C ARG A 50 -31.12 1.25 17.63
N ASN A 51 -31.94 2.29 17.51
CA ASN A 51 -33.29 2.28 18.07
C ASN A 51 -34.18 1.33 17.28
N GLN A 52 -34.10 1.38 15.95
CA GLN A 52 -34.86 0.45 15.10
C GLN A 52 -34.40 -1.01 15.29
N PHE A 53 -33.09 -1.26 15.46
CA PHE A 53 -32.58 -2.60 15.75
C PHE A 53 -33.13 -3.15 17.07
N VAL A 54 -33.15 -2.34 18.13
CA VAL A 54 -33.71 -2.74 19.43
C VAL A 54 -35.22 -2.95 19.35
N MET A 55 -35.94 -2.09 18.62
CA MET A 55 -37.39 -2.26 18.40
C MET A 55 -37.71 -3.56 17.67
N ASP A 56 -37.00 -3.85 16.58
CA ASP A 56 -37.21 -5.09 15.81
C ASP A 56 -36.87 -6.33 16.66
N LEU A 57 -35.84 -6.27 17.51
CA LEU A 57 -35.52 -7.36 18.45
C LEU A 57 -36.64 -7.56 19.48
N ALA A 58 -37.25 -6.48 19.96
CA ALA A 58 -38.33 -6.55 20.95
C ALA A 58 -39.63 -7.14 20.37
N GLN A 59 -39.80 -7.11 19.04
CA GLN A 59 -40.97 -7.68 18.37
C GLN A 59 -40.92 -9.20 18.20
N ILE A 60 -39.77 -9.83 18.42
CA ILE A 60 -39.67 -11.29 18.36
C ILE A 60 -40.40 -11.89 19.57
N PRO A 61 -41.26 -12.91 19.37
CA PRO A 61 -41.94 -13.61 20.47
C PRO A 61 -40.98 -14.54 21.21
N TRP A 62 -40.02 -13.98 21.96
CA TRP A 62 -39.00 -14.74 22.69
C TRP A 62 -39.56 -15.75 23.70
N HIS A 63 -40.81 -15.59 24.11
CA HIS A 63 -41.48 -16.51 25.02
C HIS A 63 -41.72 -17.89 24.41
N GLU A 64 -41.90 -17.99 23.08
CA GLU A 64 -42.12 -19.26 22.38
C GLU A 64 -40.92 -20.22 22.51
N TYR A 65 -39.74 -19.69 22.78
CA TYR A 65 -38.52 -20.47 22.98
C TYR A 65 -38.54 -21.30 24.27
N PHE A 66 -39.32 -20.90 25.27
CA PHE A 66 -39.46 -21.69 26.49
C PHE A 66 -40.23 -22.98 26.25
N SER A 67 -41.00 -23.06 25.17
CA SER A 67 -41.80 -24.23 24.79
C SER A 67 -41.06 -25.23 23.90
N ILE A 68 -39.81 -24.94 23.50
CA ILE A 68 -38.97 -25.86 22.71
C ILE A 68 -38.18 -26.75 23.67
N ASP A 69 -38.35 -28.07 23.57
CA ASP A 69 -37.66 -29.04 24.43
C ASP A 69 -36.23 -29.32 23.97
N ASP A 70 -35.99 -29.41 22.66
CA ASP A 70 -34.65 -29.67 22.12
C ASP A 70 -33.77 -28.41 22.14
N VAL A 71 -32.58 -28.55 22.71
CA VAL A 71 -31.62 -27.45 22.88
C VAL A 71 -31.06 -26.97 21.54
N ASN A 72 -30.86 -27.87 20.56
CA ASN A 72 -30.33 -27.51 19.25
C ASN A 72 -31.39 -26.77 18.43
N GLU A 73 -32.65 -27.20 18.48
CA GLU A 73 -33.77 -26.51 17.84
C GLU A 73 -33.97 -25.11 18.43
N LYS A 74 -33.85 -24.98 19.76
CA LYS A 74 -33.91 -23.68 20.45
C LYS A 74 -32.80 -22.73 19.98
N LEU A 75 -31.55 -23.22 19.91
CA LEU A 75 -30.42 -22.45 19.42
C LEU A 75 -30.56 -22.09 17.94
N SER A 76 -31.05 -23.01 17.12
CA SER A 76 -31.29 -22.80 15.69
C SER A 76 -32.34 -21.71 15.45
N SER A 77 -33.49 -21.79 16.13
CA SER A 77 -34.53 -20.77 16.08
C SER A 77 -34.00 -19.40 16.52
N PHE A 78 -33.17 -19.37 17.57
CA PHE A 78 -32.63 -18.12 18.11
C PHE A 78 -31.71 -17.46 17.09
N ASN A 79 -30.78 -18.25 16.56
CA ASN A 79 -29.86 -17.79 15.53
C ASN A 79 -30.62 -17.35 14.27
N GLY A 80 -31.66 -18.06 13.86
CA GLY A 80 -32.49 -17.70 12.72
C GLY A 80 -33.09 -16.29 12.87
N HIS A 81 -33.81 -16.06 13.97
CA HIS A 81 -34.42 -14.76 14.24
C HIS A 81 -33.38 -13.65 14.42
N PHE A 82 -32.36 -13.87 15.26
CA PHE A 82 -31.32 -12.88 15.53
C PHE A 82 -30.51 -12.51 14.28
N LEU A 83 -30.09 -13.50 13.48
CA LEU A 83 -29.34 -13.28 12.25
C LEU A 83 -30.20 -12.59 11.18
N SER A 84 -31.50 -12.88 11.11
CA SER A 84 -32.41 -12.20 10.16
C SER A 84 -32.48 -10.69 10.43
N ILE A 85 -32.59 -10.30 11.70
CA ILE A 85 -32.58 -8.88 12.11
C ILE A 85 -31.20 -8.27 11.87
N LEU A 86 -30.13 -8.99 12.22
CA LEU A 86 -28.76 -8.55 11.92
C LEU A 86 -28.53 -8.33 10.42
N GLU A 87 -29.10 -9.16 9.56
CA GLU A 87 -28.96 -9.00 8.11
C GLU A 87 -29.79 -7.83 7.58
N LYS A 88 -30.95 -7.56 8.16
CA LYS A 88 -31.76 -6.36 7.87
C LYS A 88 -31.02 -5.07 8.23
N HIS A 89 -30.39 -5.01 9.41
CA HIS A 89 -29.81 -3.79 9.99
C HIS A 89 -28.32 -3.59 9.70
N ALA A 90 -27.57 -4.68 9.59
CA ALA A 90 -26.12 -4.68 9.40
C ALA A 90 -25.70 -5.82 8.45
N PRO A 91 -26.15 -5.79 7.18
CA PRO A 91 -25.92 -6.84 6.21
C PRO A 91 -24.43 -7.08 5.95
N VAL A 92 -24.07 -8.33 5.67
CA VAL A 92 -22.70 -8.68 5.28
C VAL A 92 -22.46 -8.21 3.85
N LYS A 93 -21.56 -7.23 3.68
CA LYS A 93 -21.18 -6.71 2.37
C LYS A 93 -19.76 -7.11 2.00
N ARG A 94 -19.58 -7.46 0.73
CA ARG A 94 -18.26 -7.65 0.14
C ARG A 94 -17.65 -6.29 -0.18
N MET A 95 -16.63 -5.90 0.57
CA MET A 95 -15.96 -4.60 0.46
C MET A 95 -14.60 -4.74 -0.23
N LYS A 96 -14.36 -3.91 -1.25
CA LYS A 96 -13.05 -3.83 -1.91
C LYS A 96 -12.07 -3.07 -1.02
N ILE A 97 -10.95 -3.70 -0.62
CA ILE A 97 -9.86 -2.99 0.06
C ILE A 97 -9.28 -1.99 -0.94
N ARG A 98 -9.34 -0.71 -0.60
CA ARG A 98 -8.70 0.37 -1.36
C ARG A 98 -7.38 0.69 -0.68
N TYR A 99 -6.29 0.70 -1.45
CA TYR A 99 -5.02 1.25 -0.97
C TYR A 99 -5.24 2.74 -0.65
N ARG A 100 -4.98 3.13 0.60
CA ARG A 100 -5.09 4.54 1.01
C ARG A 100 -3.96 5.30 0.31
N ARG A 101 -4.31 6.24 -0.57
CA ARG A 101 -3.35 7.22 -1.09
C ARG A 101 -2.75 7.96 0.10
N CYS A 102 -1.45 8.29 0.01
CA CYS A 102 -0.73 9.07 1.01
C CYS A 102 -1.57 10.29 1.43
N PRO A 103 -2.21 10.26 2.62
CA PRO A 103 -3.31 11.18 2.94
C PRO A 103 -2.83 12.62 3.14
N PHE A 104 -1.53 12.80 3.41
CA PHE A 104 -0.88 14.08 3.61
C PHE A 104 -0.27 14.68 2.33
N MET A 105 -0.44 14.05 1.16
CA MET A 105 0.08 14.54 -0.11
C MET A 105 -0.84 15.61 -0.72
N SER A 106 -0.54 16.88 -0.48
CA SER A 106 -1.28 18.02 -1.03
C SER A 106 -0.80 18.46 -2.42
N ARG A 107 -1.52 19.38 -3.07
CA ARG A 107 -1.11 19.97 -4.36
C ARG A 107 0.16 20.82 -4.21
N GLU A 108 0.24 21.57 -3.12
CA GLU A 108 1.35 22.47 -2.79
C GLU A 108 2.66 21.69 -2.63
N ILE A 109 2.62 20.53 -1.96
CA ILE A 109 3.79 19.64 -1.84
C ILE A 109 4.24 19.14 -3.22
N LYS A 110 3.30 18.78 -4.10
CA LYS A 110 3.62 18.33 -5.47
C LYS A 110 4.27 19.44 -6.29
N GLU A 111 3.81 20.68 -6.13
CA GLU A 111 4.41 21.85 -6.78
C GLU A 111 5.83 22.11 -6.25
N LEU A 112 6.06 22.01 -4.95
CA LEU A 112 7.40 22.09 -4.36
C LEU A 112 8.32 20.98 -4.89
N MET A 113 7.83 19.75 -5.00
CA MET A 113 8.58 18.63 -5.59
C MET A 113 8.92 18.91 -7.06
N LYS A 114 7.97 19.42 -7.84
CA LYS A 114 8.19 19.80 -9.25
C LYS A 114 9.24 20.90 -9.37
N ASN A 115 9.23 21.89 -8.48
CA ASN A 115 10.21 22.98 -8.47
C ASN A 115 11.62 22.46 -8.12
N ARG A 116 11.72 21.61 -7.09
CA ARG A 116 12.97 20.92 -6.75
C ARG A 116 13.55 20.18 -7.95
N ASP A 117 12.72 19.44 -8.68
CA ASP A 117 13.16 18.66 -9.84
C ASP A 117 13.62 19.56 -11.00
N LYS A 118 12.98 20.72 -11.20
CA LYS A 118 13.45 21.73 -12.16
C LYS A 118 14.80 22.31 -11.77
N LEU A 119 14.97 22.73 -10.51
CA LEU A 119 16.23 23.28 -10.02
C LEU A 119 17.36 22.27 -10.12
N HIS A 120 17.08 21.00 -9.87
CA HIS A 120 18.08 19.94 -10.05
C HIS A 120 18.51 19.77 -11.51
N LYS A 121 17.56 19.78 -12.45
CA LYS A 121 17.86 19.75 -13.89
C LYS A 121 18.71 20.95 -14.30
N LEU A 122 18.42 22.13 -13.75
CA LEU A 122 19.21 23.33 -14.00
C LEU A 122 20.65 23.17 -13.47
N ALA A 123 20.81 22.81 -12.20
CA ALA A 123 22.11 22.65 -11.55
C ALA A 123 23.01 21.63 -12.26
N ARG A 124 22.44 20.55 -12.79
CA ARG A 124 23.20 19.58 -13.59
C ARG A 124 23.63 20.10 -14.95
N ARG A 125 22.81 20.94 -15.59
CA ARG A 125 23.12 21.55 -16.88
C ARG A 125 24.19 22.63 -16.75
N THR A 126 24.06 23.51 -15.77
CA THR A 126 24.96 24.66 -15.58
C THR A 126 26.22 24.30 -14.81
N LYS A 127 26.17 23.28 -13.95
CA LYS A 127 27.22 22.89 -13.01
C LYS A 127 27.69 24.02 -12.08
N MET A 128 26.89 25.08 -11.94
CA MET A 128 27.20 26.21 -11.09
C MET A 128 26.90 25.89 -9.62
N THR A 129 27.77 26.32 -8.72
CA THR A 129 27.63 26.14 -7.27
C THR A 129 26.35 26.80 -6.73
N THR A 130 25.96 27.95 -7.29
CA THR A 130 24.72 28.67 -6.95
C THR A 130 23.47 27.85 -7.25
N ASP A 131 23.40 27.18 -8.40
CA ASP A 131 22.26 26.35 -8.78
C ASP A 131 22.16 25.08 -7.92
N TRP A 132 23.32 24.51 -7.54
CA TRP A 132 23.36 23.40 -6.58
C TRP A 132 22.87 23.81 -5.19
N GLU A 133 23.21 25.01 -4.71
CA GLU A 133 22.69 25.51 -3.43
C GLU A 133 21.17 25.79 -3.51
N ASN A 134 20.69 26.37 -4.60
CA ASN A 134 19.26 26.56 -4.85
C ASN A 134 18.49 25.22 -4.81
N TYR A 135 19.03 24.18 -5.45
CA TYR A 135 18.49 22.84 -5.36
C TYR A 135 18.53 22.29 -3.92
N ARG A 136 19.66 22.46 -3.20
CA ARG A 136 19.83 21.98 -1.82
C ARG A 136 18.77 22.58 -0.89
N VAL A 137 18.56 23.90 -0.97
CA VAL A 137 17.54 24.63 -0.20
C VAL A 137 16.15 24.10 -0.54
N CYS A 138 15.81 23.98 -1.82
CA CYS A 138 14.50 23.49 -2.24
C CYS A 138 14.25 22.02 -1.82
N LYS A 139 15.27 21.16 -1.90
CA LYS A 139 15.23 19.77 -1.43
C LYS A 139 14.93 19.69 0.07
N GLN A 140 15.56 20.55 0.88
CA GLN A 140 15.30 20.63 2.31
C GLN A 140 13.89 21.14 2.60
N ALA A 141 13.42 22.15 1.87
CA ALA A 141 12.06 22.68 2.00
C ALA A 141 11.00 21.61 1.71
N VAL A 142 11.16 20.82 0.63
CA VAL A 142 10.27 19.68 0.33
C VAL A 142 10.28 18.66 1.47
N LYS A 143 11.46 18.30 2.00
CA LYS A 143 11.59 17.35 3.11
C LYS A 143 10.89 17.84 4.37
N LYS A 144 11.02 19.14 4.69
CA LYS A 144 10.35 19.79 5.82
C LYS A 144 8.83 19.78 5.64
N ALA A 145 8.34 20.21 4.47
CA ALA A 145 6.92 20.24 4.16
C ALA A 145 6.27 18.85 4.26
N LEU A 146 6.92 17.81 3.74
CA LEU A 146 6.43 16.43 3.85
C LEU A 146 6.28 15.99 5.30
N ARG A 147 7.30 16.21 6.13
CA ARG A 147 7.27 15.85 7.56
C ARG A 147 6.20 16.62 8.33
N GLU A 148 6.04 17.91 8.05
CA GLU A 148 5.03 18.73 8.69
C GLU A 148 3.60 18.31 8.31
N CYS A 149 3.37 18.04 7.03
CA CYS A 149 2.07 17.56 6.56
C CYS A 149 1.75 16.16 7.11
N GLU A 150 2.74 15.26 7.15
CA GLU A 150 2.58 13.94 7.79
C GLU A 150 2.25 14.09 9.27
N ARG A 151 3.02 14.90 10.02
CA ARG A 151 2.77 15.16 11.45
C ARG A 151 1.39 15.73 11.70
N LYS A 152 0.99 16.76 10.95
CA LYS A 152 -0.35 17.38 11.05
C LYS A 152 -1.45 16.37 10.75
N ASN A 153 -1.27 15.53 9.72
CA ASN A 153 -2.24 14.51 9.38
C ASN A 153 -2.38 13.46 10.49
N VAL A 154 -1.27 12.94 11.03
CA VAL A 154 -1.29 12.00 12.16
C VAL A 154 -1.98 12.64 13.37
N GLN A 155 -1.62 13.88 13.69
CA GLN A 155 -2.21 14.62 14.80
C GLN A 155 -3.73 14.76 14.62
N ASN A 156 -4.18 15.18 13.43
CA ASN A 156 -5.62 15.31 13.13
C ASN A 156 -6.35 13.97 13.23
N GLU A 157 -5.75 12.87 12.76
CA GLU A 157 -6.35 11.54 12.86
C GLU A 157 -6.44 11.07 14.31
N ILE A 158 -5.48 11.40 15.16
CA ILE A 158 -5.54 11.13 16.62
C ILE A 158 -6.66 11.95 17.27
N HIS A 159 -6.74 13.26 16.98
CA HIS A 159 -7.76 14.15 17.56
C HIS A 159 -9.19 13.76 17.16
N LYS A 160 -9.40 13.25 15.94
CA LYS A 160 -10.69 12.70 15.50
C LYS A 160 -11.07 11.41 16.22
N ASN A 161 -10.10 10.67 16.76
CA ASN A 161 -10.25 9.34 17.32
C ASN A 161 -9.97 9.34 18.83
N LEU A 162 -10.79 10.05 19.59
CA LEU A 162 -10.58 10.34 21.02
C LEU A 162 -10.58 9.11 21.94
N ASN A 163 -11.12 7.96 21.52
CA ASN A 163 -11.10 6.76 22.35
C ASN A 163 -9.73 6.06 22.27
N ARG A 164 -9.31 5.47 23.39
CA ARG A 164 -7.99 4.82 23.53
C ARG A 164 -7.74 3.76 22.45
N SER A 165 -8.76 2.95 22.12
CA SER A 165 -8.66 1.88 21.13
C SER A 165 -8.45 2.41 19.70
N SER A 166 -9.19 3.44 19.31
CA SER A 166 -9.09 4.10 18.00
C SER A 166 -7.77 4.83 17.84
N MET A 167 -7.31 5.52 18.88
CA MET A 167 -6.01 6.18 18.89
C MET A 167 -4.88 5.17 18.69
N TRP A 168 -4.88 4.04 19.42
CA TRP A 168 -3.87 2.99 19.23
C TRP A 168 -3.92 2.35 17.85
N LYS A 169 -5.10 2.25 17.21
CA LYS A 169 -5.20 1.81 15.80
C LYS A 169 -4.51 2.79 14.86
N VAL A 170 -4.67 4.11 15.06
CA VAL A 170 -3.98 5.13 14.27
C VAL A 170 -2.47 5.01 14.47
N ILE A 171 -1.99 4.97 15.71
CA ILE A 171 -0.54 4.86 16.02
C ILE A 171 0.08 3.62 15.37
N ARG A 172 -0.57 2.46 15.46
CA ARG A 172 -0.08 1.21 14.85
C ARG A 172 0.02 1.27 13.31
N ASN A 173 -0.72 2.14 12.64
CA ASN A 173 -0.59 2.30 11.19
C ASN A 173 0.66 3.09 10.78
N TYR A 174 1.22 3.88 11.70
CA TYR A 174 2.42 4.69 11.46
C TYR A 174 3.68 4.09 12.08
N LEU A 175 3.54 3.20 13.07
CA LEU A 175 4.64 2.37 13.53
C LEU A 175 4.89 1.25 12.52
N SER A 176 6.15 1.06 12.13
CA SER A 176 6.55 -0.03 11.24
C SER A 176 6.08 -1.36 11.83
N ARG A 177 5.08 -1.97 11.21
CA ARG A 177 4.74 -3.37 11.49
C ARG A 177 5.93 -4.20 11.00
N LYS A 178 6.51 -5.06 11.85
CA LYS A 178 7.35 -6.15 11.34
C LYS A 178 6.49 -6.93 10.35
N GLU A 179 6.71 -6.73 9.06
CA GLU A 179 6.13 -7.62 8.07
C GLU A 179 6.77 -8.99 8.29
N SER A 180 5.96 -10.01 8.53
CA SER A 180 6.37 -11.36 8.15
C SER A 180 6.47 -11.32 6.64
N THR A 181 7.68 -11.17 6.13
CA THR A 181 7.98 -11.23 4.69
C THR A 181 7.67 -12.63 4.21
N GLU A 182 6.41 -12.94 3.95
CA GLU A 182 6.06 -14.00 3.02
C GLU A 182 6.41 -13.49 1.63
N LEU A 183 7.58 -13.93 1.15
CA LEU A 183 8.01 -13.72 -0.22
C LEU A 183 6.95 -14.30 -1.16
N LYS A 184 6.26 -13.44 -1.92
CA LYS A 184 5.30 -13.83 -2.97
C LYS A 184 5.99 -14.33 -4.24
N TYR A 185 7.19 -14.91 -4.12
CA TYR A 185 7.92 -15.46 -5.24
C TYR A 185 7.75 -16.98 -5.18
N SER A 186 7.07 -17.56 -6.16
CA SER A 186 6.73 -18.99 -6.15
C SER A 186 7.85 -19.90 -6.65
N ARG A 187 9.05 -19.35 -6.90
CA ARG A 187 10.22 -20.14 -7.31
C ARG A 187 11.12 -20.41 -6.11
N ASN A 188 11.77 -21.55 -6.13
CA ASN A 188 12.72 -21.95 -5.11
C ASN A 188 13.84 -20.91 -5.00
N ILE A 189 14.11 -20.43 -3.77
CA ILE A 189 15.12 -19.40 -3.52
C ILE A 189 16.52 -19.89 -3.93
N THR A 190 16.79 -21.18 -3.72
CA THR A 190 18.09 -21.81 -4.06
C THR A 190 18.34 -21.78 -5.56
N GLU A 191 17.34 -22.14 -6.37
CA GLU A 191 17.43 -22.07 -7.84
C GLU A 191 17.70 -20.64 -8.32
N LEU A 192 17.06 -19.64 -7.71
CA LEU A 192 17.27 -18.24 -8.08
C LEU A 192 18.71 -17.77 -7.77
N VAL A 193 19.24 -18.20 -6.62
CA VAL A 193 20.62 -17.89 -6.22
C VAL A 193 21.61 -18.54 -7.19
N GLU A 194 21.37 -19.79 -7.58
CA GLU A 194 22.20 -20.49 -8.56
C GLU A 194 22.13 -19.85 -9.95
N GLU A 195 20.95 -19.50 -10.45
CA GLU A 195 20.77 -18.76 -11.70
C GLU A 195 21.54 -17.43 -11.66
N PHE A 196 21.39 -16.65 -10.58
CA PHE A 196 22.08 -15.36 -10.41
C PHE A 196 23.61 -15.52 -10.38
N ASN A 197 24.12 -16.52 -9.67
CA ASN A 197 25.54 -16.82 -9.60
C ASN A 197 26.09 -17.26 -10.97
N SER A 198 25.35 -18.08 -11.72
CA SER A 198 25.73 -18.49 -13.08
C SER A 198 25.77 -17.31 -14.04
N PHE A 199 24.78 -16.40 -13.96
CA PHE A 199 24.72 -15.19 -14.77
C PHE A 199 25.91 -14.28 -14.46
N SER A 200 26.23 -14.11 -13.17
CA SER A 200 27.35 -13.26 -12.74
C SER A 200 28.69 -13.79 -13.25
N ARG A 201 28.91 -15.12 -13.16
CA ARG A 201 30.11 -15.77 -13.71
C ARG A 201 30.21 -15.62 -15.24
N GLN A 202 29.10 -15.84 -15.96
CA GLN A 202 29.08 -15.66 -17.41
C GLN A 202 29.34 -14.21 -17.82
N TRP A 203 28.81 -13.25 -17.06
CA TRP A 203 29.07 -11.84 -17.28
C TRP A 203 30.55 -11.50 -17.06
N GLU A 204 31.17 -11.95 -15.96
CA GLU A 204 32.60 -11.76 -15.71
C GLU A 204 33.47 -12.36 -16.83
N LEU A 205 33.18 -13.59 -17.27
CA LEU A 205 33.92 -14.24 -18.35
C LEU A 205 33.82 -13.48 -19.68
N LYS A 206 32.62 -12.96 -20.01
CA LYS A 206 32.40 -12.18 -21.23
C LYS A 206 33.14 -10.84 -21.21
N HIS A 207 33.29 -10.23 -20.03
CA HIS A 207 33.92 -8.92 -19.87
C HIS A 207 35.41 -8.99 -19.49
N GLN A 208 35.93 -10.13 -19.03
CA GLN A 208 37.37 -10.37 -18.92
C GLN A 208 38.05 -10.48 -20.29
N SER A 209 37.33 -10.94 -21.34
CA SER A 209 37.89 -10.96 -22.71
C SER A 209 38.10 -9.57 -23.32
N LEU A 210 37.46 -8.53 -22.76
CA LEU A 210 37.60 -7.14 -23.22
C LEU A 210 38.76 -6.39 -22.54
N LEU A 211 39.42 -6.99 -21.54
CA LEU A 211 40.56 -6.41 -20.83
C LEU A 211 41.92 -7.00 -21.24
N LEU A 212 41.94 -7.93 -22.20
CA LEU A 212 43.18 -8.51 -22.76
C LEU A 212 43.61 -7.91 -24.12
N HIS A 213 42.97 -6.82 -24.55
CA HIS A 213 43.35 -6.05 -25.75
C HIS A 213 43.57 -4.55 -25.47
N PHE A 214 44.18 -4.25 -24.33
CA PHE A 214 44.96 -3.01 -24.14
C PHE A 214 46.35 -3.36 -23.62
#